data_AF-A0AAV7JQ71-F1
#
_entry.id   AF-A0AAV7JQ71-F1
#
_cell.length_a   1.000
_cell.length_b   1.000
_cell.length_c   1.000
_cell.angle_alpha   90.00
_cell.angle_beta   90.00
_cell.angle_gamma   90.00
#
_symmetry.space_group_name_H-M   'P 1'
#
loop_
_entity.id
_entity.type
_entity.pdbx_description
1 polymer ?
#
loop_
_entity_poly.entity_id
_entity_poly.type
_entity_poly.pdbx_seq_one_letter_code
_entity_poly.pdbx_strand_id
1 'polypeptide(L)'
;MKYITFCLIIYVNIYVSLASSNPLIGLSQFNTPDIAQVQEDSLETSVTTEVANFGVLPKPDHSLHFYGLPLGSGDGSIVQCPGGDLIIINLGFMTENAWTPSMVKTYLQYQLFQVTTIIVTRGMESHYNLLPYVFDRKAYFPNLKRIILGGRQQDYSQTNFTHWINQHRQIVEFVNNQEPCISDCVFDPPVCMNTNKIKFNLLGANLGSNAAGRSLILSIQTSVPNFRLVLPGDFEGTDIERLVVQEWQQTQTPVNCTHYKISANGFSPNSNSIAFLSALKPKYAFSTNNYPSNEGGYLTCSTTQNILLIGSIKKRKYGGNFACGFSETGEASQYLNWVYEIYTTAPYPENYEIIHLKVSLTTN
;
A
#
# COMPACT_ATOMS: atom_id res chain seq x y z
N MET A 1 -52.25 -51.00 6.13
CA MET A 1 -52.18 -49.61 6.65
C MET A 1 -51.11 -48.86 5.88
N LYS A 2 -51.48 -47.90 5.04
CA LYS A 2 -50.58 -47.01 4.29
C LYS A 2 -50.82 -45.60 4.81
N TYR A 3 -49.78 -44.92 5.30
CA TYR A 3 -49.85 -43.53 5.69
C TYR A 3 -49.75 -42.65 4.43
N ILE A 4 -50.73 -41.75 4.26
CA ILE A 4 -50.71 -40.70 3.24
C ILE A 4 -50.32 -39.41 3.95
N THR A 5 -49.18 -38.83 3.58
CA THR A 5 -48.72 -37.52 4.05
C THR A 5 -49.31 -36.44 3.15
N PHE A 6 -50.13 -35.55 3.70
CA PHE A 6 -50.58 -34.33 3.03
C PHE A 6 -49.56 -33.20 3.27
N CYS A 7 -48.98 -32.66 2.20
CA CYS A 7 -48.28 -31.37 2.21
C CYS A 7 -49.27 -30.27 1.83
N LEU A 8 -49.55 -29.37 2.77
CA LEU A 8 -50.31 -28.15 2.54
C LEU A 8 -49.32 -27.03 2.18
N ILE A 9 -49.34 -26.57 0.93
CA ILE A 9 -48.59 -25.38 0.50
C ILE A 9 -49.55 -24.20 0.55
N ILE A 10 -49.32 -23.28 1.50
CA ILE A 10 -50.05 -22.02 1.60
C ILE A 10 -49.29 -20.96 0.78
N TYR A 11 -49.91 -20.51 -0.31
CA TYR A 11 -49.47 -19.31 -1.05
C TYR A 11 -50.02 -18.07 -0.35
N VAL A 12 -49.14 -17.29 0.28
CA VAL A 12 -49.49 -15.95 0.79
C VAL A 12 -49.08 -14.93 -0.27
N ASN A 13 -50.06 -14.37 -0.97
CA ASN A 13 -49.86 -13.20 -1.82
C ASN A 13 -49.80 -11.95 -0.95
N ILE A 14 -48.59 -11.43 -0.71
CA ILE A 14 -48.41 -10.10 -0.10
C ILE A 14 -48.42 -9.07 -1.22
N TYR A 15 -49.55 -8.37 -1.38
CA TYR A 15 -49.61 -7.13 -2.14
C TYR A 15 -49.01 -6.01 -1.29
N VAL A 16 -47.79 -5.57 -1.61
CA VAL A 16 -47.27 -4.29 -1.11
C VAL A 16 -47.60 -3.21 -2.14
N SER A 17 -48.54 -2.34 -1.75
CA SER A 17 -48.92 -1.13 -2.47
C SER A 17 -47.73 -0.18 -2.57
N LEU A 18 -47.25 0.05 -3.80
CA LEU A 18 -46.37 1.17 -4.15
C LEU A 18 -47.16 2.48 -4.05
N ALA A 19 -47.06 3.16 -2.90
CA ALA A 19 -47.45 4.55 -2.78
C ALA A 19 -46.24 5.42 -3.17
N SER A 20 -46.29 5.97 -4.38
CA SER A 20 -45.39 7.03 -4.83
C SER A 20 -45.75 8.34 -4.13
N SER A 21 -44.89 8.78 -3.20
CA SER A 21 -44.85 10.17 -2.77
C SER A 21 -43.39 10.62 -2.76
N ASN A 22 -42.97 11.23 -3.87
CA ASN A 22 -41.75 12.03 -3.93
C ASN A 22 -42.02 13.36 -3.22
N PRO A 23 -41.38 13.66 -2.07
CA PRO A 23 -41.11 15.05 -1.75
C PRO A 23 -39.89 15.47 -2.57
N LEU A 24 -40.12 16.33 -3.56
CA LEU A 24 -39.06 17.16 -4.14
C LEU A 24 -38.49 18.02 -3.01
N ILE A 25 -37.43 17.53 -2.37
CA ILE A 25 -36.58 18.35 -1.51
C ILE A 25 -35.75 19.22 -2.44
N GLY A 26 -36.06 20.51 -2.45
CA GLY A 26 -35.31 21.52 -3.18
C GLY A 26 -33.85 21.53 -2.74
N LEU A 27 -32.97 21.13 -3.64
CA LEU A 27 -31.55 21.46 -3.59
C LEU A 27 -31.40 22.96 -3.89
N SER A 28 -31.64 23.78 -2.87
CA SER A 28 -31.20 25.17 -2.88
C SER A 28 -29.68 25.19 -2.76
N GLN A 29 -29.02 25.61 -3.84
CA GLN A 29 -27.76 26.37 -3.87
C GLN A 29 -26.80 26.10 -2.70
N PHE A 30 -25.94 25.09 -2.85
CA PHE A 30 -24.67 25.10 -2.14
C PHE A 30 -23.83 26.25 -2.70
N ASN A 31 -23.81 27.38 -1.99
CA ASN A 31 -22.76 28.36 -2.15
C ASN A 31 -21.45 27.69 -1.77
N THR A 32 -20.61 27.41 -2.76
CA THR A 32 -19.20 27.15 -2.55
C THR A 32 -18.63 28.37 -1.81
N PRO A 33 -18.08 28.23 -0.59
CA PRO A 33 -17.42 29.35 0.05
C PRO A 33 -16.26 29.79 -0.84
N ASP A 34 -16.13 31.11 -1.04
CA ASP A 34 -14.96 31.72 -1.65
C ASP A 34 -13.72 31.17 -0.94
N ILE A 35 -12.98 30.31 -1.65
CA ILE A 35 -11.71 29.77 -1.19
C ILE A 35 -10.77 30.98 -1.20
N ALA A 36 -10.60 31.58 -0.03
CA ALA A 36 -9.54 32.53 0.22
C ALA A 36 -8.23 31.90 -0.28
N GLN A 37 -7.52 32.60 -1.16
CA GLN A 37 -6.19 32.20 -1.60
C GLN A 37 -5.29 32.17 -0.38
N VAL A 38 -5.15 30.99 0.22
CA VAL A 38 -4.13 30.71 1.21
C VAL A 38 -2.80 30.84 0.47
N GLN A 39 -2.06 31.90 0.78
CA GLN A 39 -0.69 32.07 0.35
C GLN A 39 0.12 30.95 1.03
N GLU A 40 0.32 29.82 0.34
CA GLU A 40 1.16 28.72 0.82
C GLU A 40 2.60 29.24 0.88
N ASP A 41 3.07 29.57 2.08
CA ASP A 41 4.48 29.91 2.33
C ASP A 41 5.37 28.76 1.84
N SER A 42 6.17 29.08 0.83
CA SER A 42 6.94 28.17 -0.02
C SER A 42 8.22 27.67 0.66
N LEU A 43 8.10 27.01 1.80
CA LEU A 43 9.05 25.95 2.16
C LEU A 43 8.64 24.69 1.39
N GLU A 44 8.77 24.75 0.05
CA GLU A 44 8.64 23.58 -0.79
C GLU A 44 9.72 22.59 -0.38
N THR A 45 9.28 21.62 0.41
CA THR A 45 10.00 20.39 0.63
C THR A 45 10.32 19.82 -0.74
N SER A 46 11.60 19.74 -1.11
CA SER A 46 11.99 19.17 -2.40
C SER A 46 11.84 17.66 -2.34
N VAL A 47 10.59 17.18 -2.40
CA VAL A 47 10.29 15.79 -2.69
C VAL A 47 10.30 15.68 -4.21
N THR A 48 11.36 15.12 -4.77
CA THR A 48 11.36 14.77 -6.18
C THR A 48 10.78 13.38 -6.33
N THR A 49 9.91 13.23 -7.33
CA THR A 49 9.50 11.94 -7.83
C THR A 49 10.05 11.77 -9.22
N GLU A 50 10.88 10.75 -9.38
CA GLU A 50 11.56 10.45 -10.63
C GLU A 50 11.26 9.01 -11.04
N VAL A 51 11.14 8.79 -12.34
CA VAL A 51 11.19 7.45 -12.92
C VAL A 51 12.66 7.10 -13.07
N ALA A 52 13.15 6.17 -12.26
CA ALA A 52 14.54 5.71 -12.40
C ALA A 52 14.61 4.59 -13.45
N ASN A 53 15.59 4.69 -14.36
CA ASN A 53 15.87 3.65 -15.35
C ASN A 53 16.39 2.39 -14.66
N PHE A 54 16.07 1.23 -15.26
CA PHE A 54 16.61 -0.06 -14.85
C PHE A 54 18.15 -0.02 -14.81
N GLY A 55 18.74 -0.39 -13.67
CA GLY A 55 20.18 -0.25 -13.44
C GLY A 55 20.61 -0.80 -12.08
N VAL A 56 21.56 -0.13 -11.44
CA VAL A 56 22.01 -0.43 -10.08
C VAL A 56 21.40 0.60 -9.15
N LEU A 57 20.94 0.17 -7.97
CA LEU A 57 20.54 1.07 -6.89
C LEU A 57 21.61 2.17 -6.68
N PRO A 58 21.25 3.46 -6.78
CA PRO A 58 22.19 4.56 -6.58
C PRO A 58 22.82 4.51 -5.18
N LYS A 59 24.08 4.92 -5.05
CA LYS A 59 24.76 5.01 -3.75
C LYS A 59 23.94 5.91 -2.80
N PRO A 60 23.90 5.59 -1.50
CA PRO A 60 23.18 6.42 -0.53
C PRO A 60 23.77 7.83 -0.48
N ASP A 61 22.90 8.82 -0.33
CA ASP A 61 23.28 10.22 -0.09
C ASP A 61 22.73 10.71 1.27
N HIS A 62 22.62 12.02 1.47
CA HIS A 62 22.11 12.62 2.72
C HIS A 62 20.55 12.66 2.79
N SER A 63 19.88 11.97 1.89
CA SER A 63 18.42 11.92 1.75
C SER A 63 17.88 10.56 2.16
N LEU A 64 16.60 10.55 2.52
CA LEU A 64 15.81 9.32 2.53
C LEU A 64 15.35 9.04 1.09
N HIS A 65 15.53 7.81 0.63
CA HIS A 65 14.95 7.37 -0.63
C HIS A 65 13.98 6.22 -0.43
N PHE A 66 12.85 6.26 -1.13
CA PHE A 66 11.90 5.16 -1.24
C PHE A 66 11.81 4.75 -2.71
N TYR A 67 11.97 3.46 -2.99
CA TYR A 67 11.88 2.89 -4.32
C TYR A 67 10.75 1.86 -4.35
N GLY A 68 9.72 2.11 -5.16
CA GLY A 68 8.67 1.13 -5.48
C GLY A 68 9.12 0.25 -6.63
N LEU A 69 9.20 -1.06 -6.41
CA LEU A 69 9.74 -2.00 -7.40
C LEU A 69 8.64 -2.55 -8.32
N PRO A 70 8.92 -2.74 -9.62
CA PRO A 70 7.98 -3.33 -10.58
C PRO A 70 7.94 -4.87 -10.50
N LEU A 71 7.35 -5.37 -9.41
CA LEU A 71 7.33 -6.81 -9.10
C LEU A 71 6.09 -7.55 -9.64
N GLY A 72 5.49 -7.16 -10.75
CA GLY A 72 4.34 -7.91 -11.30
C GLY A 72 3.14 -7.91 -10.36
N SER A 73 2.66 -9.10 -9.99
CA SER A 73 1.60 -9.25 -8.99
C SER A 73 2.19 -9.13 -7.58
N GLY A 74 1.83 -8.05 -6.88
CA GLY A 74 2.12 -7.90 -5.47
C GLY A 74 2.84 -6.61 -5.13
N ASP A 75 3.62 -6.68 -4.05
CA ASP A 75 4.29 -5.52 -3.49
C ASP A 75 5.79 -5.77 -3.25
N GLY A 76 6.62 -4.80 -3.59
CA GLY A 76 7.95 -4.68 -3.04
C GLY A 76 8.45 -3.25 -3.10
N SER A 77 9.17 -2.86 -2.07
CA SER A 77 9.74 -1.54 -1.96
C SER A 77 11.08 -1.59 -1.22
N ILE A 78 11.96 -0.65 -1.56
CA ILE A 78 13.24 -0.47 -0.88
C ILE A 78 13.22 0.91 -0.23
N VAL A 79 13.62 0.98 1.03
CA VAL A 79 13.96 2.24 1.69
C VAL A 79 15.46 2.29 1.87
N GLN A 80 16.09 3.36 1.40
CA GLN A 80 17.50 3.65 1.59
C GLN A 80 17.63 4.84 2.53
N CYS A 81 18.20 4.59 3.71
CA CYS A 81 18.43 5.62 4.70
C CYS A 81 19.67 6.46 4.37
N PRO A 82 19.72 7.72 4.84
CA PRO A 82 20.96 8.49 4.87
C PRO A 82 21.96 7.77 5.79
N GLY A 83 23.08 7.36 5.22
CA GLY A 83 24.07 6.49 5.89
C GLY A 83 24.13 5.07 5.36
N GLY A 84 23.22 4.70 4.45
CA GLY A 84 23.34 3.49 3.65
C GLY A 84 22.56 2.28 4.13
N ASP A 85 21.96 2.29 5.32
CA ASP A 85 21.07 1.19 5.72
C ASP A 85 19.96 1.01 4.69
N LEU A 86 19.79 -0.22 4.21
CA LEU A 86 18.73 -0.61 3.28
C LEU A 86 17.68 -1.46 3.97
N ILE A 87 16.43 -1.18 3.63
CA ILE A 87 15.27 -1.85 4.20
C ILE A 87 14.39 -2.30 3.07
N ILE A 88 14.03 -3.58 3.11
CA ILE A 88 13.13 -4.18 2.15
C ILE A 88 11.76 -4.24 2.79
N ILE A 89 10.75 -3.67 2.15
CA ILE A 89 9.35 -3.77 2.55
C ILE A 89 8.64 -4.56 1.47
N ASN A 90 8.32 -5.81 1.78
CA ASN A 90 7.83 -6.81 0.85
C ASN A 90 8.81 -7.08 -0.31
N LEU A 91 8.68 -8.24 -0.93
CA LEU A 91 9.35 -8.58 -2.18
C LEU A 91 8.51 -9.64 -2.89
N GLY A 92 7.54 -9.16 -3.66
CA GLY A 92 6.35 -9.88 -4.13
C GLY A 92 6.53 -11.20 -4.88
N PHE A 93 5.92 -11.33 -6.06
CA PHE A 93 5.87 -12.59 -6.83
C PHE A 93 6.23 -12.34 -8.30
N MET A 94 6.87 -13.30 -8.97
CA MET A 94 7.18 -13.15 -10.40
C MET A 94 5.95 -13.42 -11.28
N THR A 95 5.56 -12.45 -12.09
CA THR A 95 4.72 -12.72 -13.27
C THR A 95 5.57 -12.67 -14.55
N GLU A 96 5.01 -13.11 -15.69
CA GLU A 96 5.73 -13.24 -16.97
C GLU A 96 6.41 -11.95 -17.48
N ASN A 97 6.05 -10.76 -16.98
CA ASN A 97 6.77 -9.51 -17.27
C ASN A 97 7.04 -8.67 -16.01
N ALA A 98 7.50 -9.32 -14.95
CA ALA A 98 7.92 -8.69 -13.71
C ALA A 98 9.43 -8.78 -13.51
N TRP A 99 9.96 -8.01 -12.57
CA TRP A 99 11.32 -8.24 -12.10
C TRP A 99 11.50 -9.65 -11.54
N THR A 100 12.50 -10.34 -12.07
CA THR A 100 12.95 -11.65 -11.57
C THR A 100 13.85 -11.49 -10.33
N PRO A 101 14.07 -12.55 -9.52
CA PRO A 101 15.07 -12.53 -8.46
C PRO A 101 16.44 -12.04 -8.93
N SER A 102 16.87 -12.43 -10.13
CA SER A 102 18.15 -12.02 -10.71
C SER A 102 18.19 -10.52 -10.98
N MET A 103 17.08 -9.92 -11.43
CA MET A 103 16.98 -8.48 -11.64
C MET A 103 17.02 -7.72 -10.31
N VAL A 104 16.30 -8.20 -9.28
CA VAL A 104 16.39 -7.62 -7.92
C VAL A 104 17.82 -7.73 -7.37
N LYS A 105 18.47 -8.90 -7.51
CA LYS A 105 19.88 -9.09 -7.10
C LYS A 105 20.81 -8.14 -7.83
N THR A 106 20.63 -7.96 -9.14
CA THR A 106 21.43 -7.04 -9.96
C THR A 106 21.23 -5.60 -9.52
N TYR A 107 19.98 -5.20 -9.26
CA TYR A 107 19.66 -3.86 -8.76
C TYR A 107 20.33 -3.60 -7.40
N LEU A 108 20.34 -4.60 -6.51
CA LEU A 108 20.95 -4.52 -5.19
C LEU A 108 22.45 -4.82 -5.15
N GLN A 109 23.10 -5.23 -6.25
CA GLN A 109 24.37 -5.97 -6.22
C GLN A 109 25.51 -5.32 -5.42
N TYR A 110 25.62 -3.99 -5.41
CA TYR A 110 26.67 -3.26 -4.69
C TYR A 110 26.24 -2.73 -3.32
N GLN A 111 25.01 -2.99 -2.90
CA GLN A 111 24.45 -2.54 -1.64
C GLN A 111 23.70 -3.65 -0.90
N LEU A 112 23.77 -4.88 -1.42
CA LEU A 112 23.11 -6.04 -0.85
C LEU A 112 23.53 -6.28 0.61
N PHE A 113 24.82 -6.05 0.90
CA PHE A 113 25.38 -6.10 2.25
C PHE A 113 24.87 -4.98 3.17
N GLN A 114 24.20 -3.97 2.66
CA GLN A 114 23.61 -2.88 3.44
C GLN A 114 22.18 -3.18 3.87
N VAL A 115 21.57 -4.29 3.43
CA VAL A 115 20.24 -4.69 3.89
C VAL A 115 20.30 -5.06 5.37
N THR A 116 19.65 -4.25 6.21
CA THR A 116 19.64 -4.45 7.68
C THR A 116 18.33 -5.04 8.17
N THR A 117 17.23 -4.70 7.50
CA THR A 117 15.87 -5.08 7.91
C THR A 117 15.05 -5.51 6.70
N ILE A 118 14.30 -6.59 6.87
CA ILE A 118 13.24 -7.00 5.94
C ILE A 118 11.92 -6.92 6.69
N ILE A 119 10.92 -6.28 6.11
CA ILE A 119 9.57 -6.18 6.64
C ILE A 119 8.63 -6.82 5.64
N VAL A 120 7.86 -7.83 6.07
CA VAL A 120 6.77 -8.39 5.28
C VAL A 120 5.46 -7.96 5.92
N THR A 121 4.64 -7.20 5.19
CA THR A 121 3.44 -6.59 5.75
C THR A 121 2.35 -7.60 6.06
N ARG A 122 2.32 -8.76 5.39
CA ARG A 122 1.35 -9.83 5.61
C ARG A 122 1.79 -11.18 5.06
N GLY A 123 1.18 -12.26 5.56
CA GLY A 123 1.32 -13.61 5.01
C GLY A 123 0.53 -13.81 3.72
N MET A 124 0.93 -13.17 2.63
CA MET A 124 0.50 -13.50 1.27
C MET A 124 1.70 -13.65 0.35
N GLU A 125 1.66 -14.63 -0.53
CA GLU A 125 2.75 -14.95 -1.45
C GLU A 125 3.21 -13.72 -2.27
N SER A 126 2.26 -12.90 -2.71
CA SER A 126 2.48 -11.63 -3.41
C SER A 126 3.28 -10.59 -2.61
N HIS A 127 3.69 -10.86 -1.37
CA HIS A 127 4.50 -9.97 -0.54
C HIS A 127 5.87 -10.53 -0.17
N TYR A 128 6.13 -11.82 -0.35
CA TYR A 128 7.36 -12.43 0.17
C TYR A 128 8.01 -13.47 -0.74
N ASN A 129 7.36 -13.88 -1.83
CA ASN A 129 7.79 -15.05 -2.59
C ASN A 129 9.19 -14.90 -3.18
N LEU A 130 9.63 -13.68 -3.51
CA LEU A 130 10.97 -13.44 -4.04
C LEU A 130 12.06 -13.47 -2.96
N LEU A 131 11.72 -13.32 -1.67
CA LEU A 131 12.71 -13.22 -0.60
C LEU A 131 13.66 -14.42 -0.56
N PRO A 132 13.21 -15.69 -0.58
CA PRO A 132 14.12 -16.83 -0.50
C PRO A 132 15.08 -16.93 -1.69
N TYR A 133 14.69 -16.40 -2.85
CA TYR A 133 15.51 -16.44 -4.06
C TYR A 133 16.51 -15.31 -4.10
N VAL A 134 16.11 -14.10 -3.66
CA VAL A 134 16.99 -12.93 -3.58
C VAL A 134 17.97 -13.06 -2.42
N PHE A 135 17.50 -13.59 -1.28
CA PHE A 135 18.24 -13.76 -0.04
C PHE A 135 18.64 -15.22 0.25
N ASP A 136 19.02 -15.94 -0.80
CA ASP A 136 19.22 -17.41 -0.79
C ASP A 136 20.40 -17.92 0.05
N ARG A 137 21.40 -17.08 0.34
CA ARG A 137 22.53 -17.46 1.21
C ARG A 137 22.83 -16.38 2.23
N LYS A 138 22.76 -16.76 3.51
CA LYS A 138 23.08 -15.88 4.66
C LYS A 138 24.46 -15.21 4.57
N ALA A 139 25.43 -15.88 3.94
CA ALA A 139 26.76 -15.32 3.72
C ALA A 139 26.77 -14.03 2.88
N TYR A 140 25.72 -13.76 2.10
CA TYR A 140 25.60 -12.56 1.27
C TYR A 140 25.00 -11.35 2.00
N PHE A 141 24.49 -11.53 3.23
CA PHE A 141 23.78 -10.48 3.98
C PHE A 141 24.27 -10.41 5.43
N PRO A 142 25.56 -10.11 5.65
CA PRO A 142 26.15 -10.12 6.98
C PRO A 142 25.51 -9.10 7.94
N ASN A 143 24.87 -8.05 7.39
CA ASN A 143 24.25 -6.99 8.17
C ASN A 143 22.74 -7.16 8.35
N LEU A 144 22.11 -8.22 7.84
CA LEU A 144 20.68 -8.47 8.05
C LEU A 144 20.45 -8.82 9.53
N LYS A 145 19.85 -7.90 10.28
CA LYS A 145 19.65 -8.00 11.73
C LYS A 145 18.23 -8.42 12.11
N ARG A 146 17.22 -8.09 11.27
CA ARG A 146 15.81 -8.31 11.61
C ARG A 146 14.98 -8.68 10.38
N ILE A 147 14.05 -9.61 10.58
CA ILE A 147 12.98 -9.97 9.66
C ILE A 147 11.68 -9.82 10.42
N ILE A 148 10.91 -8.82 10.05
CA ILE A 148 9.68 -8.42 10.72
C ILE A 148 8.50 -8.93 9.89
N LEU A 149 7.63 -9.71 10.49
CA LEU A 149 6.51 -10.36 9.82
C LEU A 149 5.18 -9.88 10.42
N GLY A 150 4.32 -9.33 9.57
CA GLY A 150 2.90 -9.11 9.88
C GLY A 150 2.06 -10.39 9.74
N GLY A 151 0.87 -10.40 10.33
CA GLY A 151 -0.03 -11.54 10.30
C GLY A 151 0.44 -12.71 11.18
N ARG A 152 -0.16 -13.88 10.95
CA ARG A 152 0.15 -15.10 11.71
C ARG A 152 1.17 -15.94 10.97
N GLN A 153 1.96 -16.72 11.71
CA GLN A 153 2.92 -17.65 11.12
C GLN A 153 2.25 -18.62 10.11
N GLN A 154 1.03 -19.08 10.41
CA GLN A 154 0.26 -19.95 9.54
C GLN A 154 -0.23 -19.31 8.24
N ASP A 155 -0.20 -17.98 8.14
CA ASP A 155 -0.56 -17.26 6.91
C ASP A 155 0.57 -17.39 5.85
N TYR A 156 1.77 -17.84 6.25
CA TYR A 156 2.92 -18.07 5.37
C TYR A 156 2.99 -19.53 4.91
N SER A 157 2.25 -19.86 3.86
CA SER A 157 2.05 -21.24 3.40
C SER A 157 3.15 -21.79 2.48
N GLN A 158 3.96 -20.92 1.87
CA GLN A 158 4.94 -21.33 0.85
C GLN A 158 6.15 -22.03 1.48
N THR A 159 6.40 -23.27 1.05
CA THR A 159 7.46 -24.13 1.60
C THR A 159 8.84 -23.48 1.58
N ASN A 160 9.21 -22.82 0.47
CA ASN A 160 10.51 -22.19 0.33
C ASN A 160 10.69 -21.01 1.28
N PHE A 161 9.65 -20.19 1.45
CA PHE A 161 9.67 -19.08 2.40
C PHE A 161 9.72 -19.58 3.83
N THR A 162 8.89 -20.56 4.18
CA THR A 162 8.88 -21.16 5.52
C THR A 162 10.22 -21.82 5.86
N HIS A 163 10.87 -22.47 4.90
CA HIS A 163 12.23 -22.98 5.07
C HIS A 163 13.23 -21.84 5.32
N TRP A 164 13.16 -20.77 4.51
CA TRP A 164 14.06 -19.62 4.62
C TRP A 164 13.92 -18.87 5.95
N ILE A 165 12.70 -18.60 6.44
CA ILE A 165 12.51 -17.97 7.76
C ILE A 165 13.02 -18.87 8.89
N ASN A 166 12.87 -20.20 8.78
CA ASN A 166 13.36 -21.14 9.79
C ASN A 166 14.89 -21.13 9.88
N GLN A 167 15.60 -20.95 8.75
CA GLN A 167 17.05 -20.74 8.74
C GLN A 167 17.48 -19.42 9.39
N HIS A 168 16.57 -18.45 9.49
CA HIS A 168 16.79 -17.12 10.06
C HIS A 168 16.05 -16.89 11.39
N ARG A 169 15.53 -17.95 12.03
CA ARG A 169 14.63 -17.84 13.19
C ARG A 169 15.13 -16.95 14.33
N GLN A 170 16.44 -16.80 14.48
CA GLN A 170 17.05 -15.97 15.52
C GLN A 170 16.89 -14.44 15.30
N ILE A 171 16.50 -14.03 14.11
CA ILE A 171 16.24 -12.62 13.74
C ILE A 171 14.82 -12.39 13.23
N VAL A 172 13.95 -13.42 13.28
CA VAL A 172 12.56 -13.34 12.83
C VAL A 172 11.68 -12.91 14.00
N GLU A 173 10.83 -11.92 13.77
CA GLU A 173 9.92 -11.36 14.73
C GLU A 173 8.52 -11.22 14.12
N PHE A 174 7.50 -11.76 14.80
CA PHE A 174 6.10 -11.55 14.42
C PHE A 174 5.55 -10.35 15.18
N VAL A 175 5.03 -9.37 14.45
CA VAL A 175 4.47 -8.16 15.04
C VAL A 175 3.20 -8.49 15.82
N ASN A 176 3.19 -8.04 17.08
CA ASN A 176 2.09 -8.19 18.04
C ASN A 176 1.59 -9.64 18.24
N ASN A 177 2.46 -10.63 18.04
CA ASN A 177 2.19 -12.06 18.21
C ASN A 177 0.74 -12.49 17.88
N GLN A 178 0.25 -12.07 16.70
CA GLN A 178 -1.06 -12.42 16.14
C GLN A 178 -2.29 -11.65 16.67
N GLU A 179 -2.11 -10.76 17.64
CA GLU A 179 -3.18 -9.91 18.17
C GLU A 179 -3.37 -8.65 17.31
N PRO A 180 -4.62 -8.17 17.12
CA PRO A 180 -4.90 -6.85 16.57
C PRO A 180 -4.28 -5.75 17.43
N CYS A 181 -3.73 -4.70 16.81
CA CYS A 181 -3.38 -3.47 17.52
C CYS A 181 -3.60 -2.25 16.64
N ILE A 182 -4.05 -1.17 17.28
CA ILE A 182 -4.13 0.18 16.72
C ILE A 182 -3.58 1.11 17.80
N SER A 183 -2.80 2.12 17.41
CA SER A 183 -2.17 3.15 18.30
C SER A 183 -1.12 2.66 19.32
N ASP A 184 -1.32 1.53 19.98
CA ASP A 184 -0.43 0.99 21.03
C ASP A 184 0.41 -0.22 20.55
N CYS A 185 0.62 -0.31 19.24
CA CYS A 185 1.43 -1.38 18.69
C CYS A 185 2.90 -1.21 19.13
N VAL A 186 3.45 -2.18 19.86
CA VAL A 186 4.88 -2.21 20.17
C VAL A 186 5.66 -2.52 18.88
N PHE A 187 6.16 -1.46 18.26
CA PHE A 187 6.96 -1.51 17.04
C PHE A 187 8.03 -0.45 17.07
N ASP A 188 9.22 -0.83 17.48
CA ASP A 188 10.39 0.04 17.47
C ASP A 188 11.56 -0.64 16.76
N PRO A 189 11.52 -0.75 15.43
CA PRO A 189 12.70 -1.10 14.71
C PRO A 189 13.61 0.12 14.55
N PRO A 190 14.90 0.03 14.96
CA PRO A 190 15.89 0.98 14.51
C PRO A 190 16.18 0.68 13.04
N VAL A 191 15.33 1.22 12.16
CA VAL A 191 15.33 0.95 10.73
C VAL A 191 16.48 1.72 10.05
N CYS A 192 16.66 2.99 10.42
CA CYS A 192 17.78 3.83 10.00
C CYS A 192 18.72 4.06 11.19
N MET A 193 19.68 3.17 11.44
CA MET A 193 20.48 3.17 12.67
C MET A 193 21.35 4.42 12.82
N ASN A 194 21.70 5.06 11.70
CA ASN A 194 22.61 6.21 11.68
C ASN A 194 21.90 7.58 11.77
N THR A 195 20.57 7.61 11.94
CA THR A 195 19.85 8.88 12.09
C THR A 195 18.58 8.76 12.91
N ASN A 196 18.37 9.72 13.82
CA ASN A 196 17.11 9.89 14.55
C ASN A 196 16.09 10.76 13.78
N LYS A 197 16.46 11.25 12.59
CA LYS A 197 15.61 12.09 11.75
C LYS A 197 14.54 11.29 11.01
N ILE A 198 14.59 9.97 11.01
CA ILE A 198 13.61 9.10 10.35
C ILE A 198 13.01 8.20 11.41
N LYS A 199 11.68 8.14 11.44
CA LYS A 199 10.92 7.26 12.34
C LYS A 199 10.02 6.35 11.52
N PHE A 200 10.09 5.06 11.81
CA PHE A 200 9.14 4.08 11.34
C PHE A 200 8.14 3.85 12.45
N ASN A 201 6.86 4.08 12.19
CA ASN A 201 5.80 3.80 13.14
C ASN A 201 4.84 2.77 12.57
N LEU A 202 4.28 1.96 13.44
CA LEU A 202 3.18 1.06 13.11
C LEU A 202 1.87 1.72 13.52
N LEU A 203 1.05 2.07 12.53
CA LEU A 203 -0.25 2.70 12.75
C LEU A 203 -1.36 1.68 13.06
N GLY A 204 -1.14 0.42 12.68
CA GLY A 204 -1.98 -0.72 13.03
C GLY A 204 -1.43 -2.03 12.50
N ALA A 205 -1.81 -3.15 13.12
CA ALA A 205 -1.44 -4.50 12.67
C ALA A 205 -2.54 -5.53 12.98
N ASN A 206 -2.60 -6.57 12.16
CA ASN A 206 -3.37 -7.80 12.41
C ASN A 206 -4.88 -7.58 12.64
N LEU A 207 -5.46 -6.55 12.04
CA LEU A 207 -6.81 -6.07 12.39
C LEU A 207 -7.96 -6.91 11.79
N GLY A 208 -7.65 -7.79 10.83
CA GLY A 208 -8.63 -8.65 10.18
C GLY A 208 -8.65 -10.10 10.65
N SER A 209 -9.74 -10.76 10.31
CA SER A 209 -9.94 -12.19 10.60
C SER A 209 -9.27 -13.12 9.58
N ASN A 210 -8.88 -12.63 8.41
CA ASN A 210 -8.23 -13.37 7.33
C ASN A 210 -6.82 -12.80 7.04
N ALA A 211 -6.05 -13.48 6.19
CA ALA A 211 -4.72 -13.01 5.81
C ALA A 211 -4.74 -11.57 5.23
N ALA A 212 -5.87 -11.12 4.66
CA ALA A 212 -6.06 -9.79 4.05
C ALA A 212 -6.12 -8.66 5.04
N GLY A 213 -7.06 -8.71 5.96
CA GLY A 213 -7.11 -7.69 7.00
C GLY A 213 -5.96 -7.81 8.03
N ARG A 214 -5.15 -8.88 8.02
CA ARG A 214 -3.95 -9.02 8.87
C ARG A 214 -2.68 -8.42 8.26
N SER A 215 -2.81 -7.21 7.72
CA SER A 215 -1.68 -6.43 7.21
C SER A 215 -1.09 -5.50 8.29
N LEU A 216 0.17 -5.11 8.11
CA LEU A 216 0.78 -3.97 8.80
C LEU A 216 0.43 -2.68 8.07
N ILE A 217 0.02 -1.66 8.82
CA ILE A 217 -0.10 -0.27 8.33
C ILE A 217 1.11 0.49 8.85
N LEU A 218 2.12 0.68 8.00
CA LEU A 218 3.36 1.35 8.36
C LEU A 218 3.29 2.84 8.02
N SER A 219 4.02 3.66 8.77
CA SER A 219 4.33 5.03 8.36
C SER A 219 5.82 5.32 8.50
N ILE A 220 6.34 6.08 7.54
CA ILE A 220 7.69 6.64 7.56
C ILE A 220 7.54 8.14 7.73
N GLN A 221 8.03 8.65 8.85
CA GLN A 221 8.06 10.06 9.17
C GLN A 221 9.49 10.55 9.16
N THR A 222 9.69 11.80 8.76
CA THR A 222 11.01 12.44 8.81
C THR A 222 10.98 13.69 9.68
N SER A 223 12.14 14.21 10.05
CA SER A 223 12.28 15.52 10.70
C SER A 223 11.87 16.68 9.79
N VAL A 224 11.78 16.44 8.48
CA VAL A 224 11.31 17.42 7.53
C VAL A 224 9.83 17.71 7.80
N PRO A 225 9.46 18.98 8.04
CA PRO A 225 8.09 19.32 8.42
C PRO A 225 7.08 18.77 7.41
N ASN A 226 6.01 18.20 7.93
CA ASN A 226 4.88 17.72 7.15
C ASN A 226 5.18 16.58 6.17
N PHE A 227 6.35 15.91 6.21
CA PHE A 227 6.57 14.68 5.45
C PHE A 227 6.17 13.43 6.26
N ARG A 228 5.20 12.70 5.72
CA ARG A 228 4.86 11.34 6.15
C ARG A 228 4.43 10.51 4.96
N LEU A 229 5.03 9.35 4.82
CA LEU A 229 4.63 8.31 3.89
C LEU A 229 3.86 7.22 4.65
N VAL A 230 2.66 6.86 4.20
CA VAL A 230 1.87 5.76 4.76
C VAL A 230 1.87 4.59 3.76
N LEU A 231 2.19 3.40 4.28
CA LEU A 231 2.28 2.13 3.56
C LEU A 231 1.29 1.13 4.21
N PRO A 232 0.05 1.04 3.71
CA PRO A 232 -0.98 0.19 4.32
C PRO A 232 -0.80 -1.31 4.01
N GLY A 233 0.13 -1.67 3.11
CA GLY A 233 0.19 -3.00 2.51
C GLY A 233 -1.13 -3.31 1.80
N ASP A 234 -1.66 -4.51 1.99
CA ASP A 234 -2.96 -4.93 1.46
C ASP A 234 -3.99 -4.96 2.58
N PHE A 235 -4.06 -3.86 3.33
CA PHE A 235 -5.10 -3.67 4.32
C PHE A 235 -6.46 -3.55 3.63
N GLU A 236 -7.31 -4.57 3.78
CA GLU A 236 -8.63 -4.62 3.17
C GLU A 236 -9.73 -4.89 4.19
N GLY A 237 -10.91 -4.34 3.92
CA GLY A 237 -12.13 -4.53 4.69
C GLY A 237 -12.69 -3.19 5.16
N THR A 238 -13.86 -2.81 4.65
CA THR A 238 -14.51 -1.53 4.99
C THR A 238 -14.79 -1.40 6.48
N ASP A 239 -15.13 -2.50 7.16
CA ASP A 239 -15.32 -2.52 8.61
C ASP A 239 -14.01 -2.29 9.36
N ILE A 240 -12.91 -2.84 8.85
CA ILE A 240 -11.59 -2.73 9.49
C ILE A 240 -11.04 -1.32 9.28
N GLU A 241 -11.16 -0.75 8.08
CA GLU A 241 -10.84 0.65 7.81
C GLU A 241 -11.64 1.60 8.72
N ARG A 242 -12.94 1.34 8.90
CA ARG A 242 -13.79 2.11 9.81
C ARG A 242 -13.28 2.03 11.26
N LEU A 243 -12.94 0.85 11.76
CA LEU A 243 -12.41 0.67 13.11
C LEU A 243 -11.10 1.45 13.32
N VAL A 244 -10.20 1.38 12.33
CA VAL A 244 -8.93 2.13 12.36
C VAL A 244 -9.17 3.63 12.40
N VAL A 245 -10.06 4.14 11.54
CA VAL A 245 -10.40 5.57 11.52
C VAL A 245 -11.01 6.01 12.84
N GLN A 246 -11.92 5.22 13.41
CA GLN A 246 -12.54 5.51 14.70
C GLN A 246 -11.52 5.59 15.82
N GLU A 247 -10.59 4.63 15.88
CA GLU A 247 -9.55 4.63 16.90
C GLU A 247 -8.61 5.83 16.76
N TRP A 248 -8.17 6.16 15.53
CA TRP A 248 -7.32 7.32 15.30
C TRP A 248 -8.01 8.64 15.70
N GLN A 249 -9.33 8.73 15.51
CA GLN A 249 -10.12 9.88 15.97
C GLN A 249 -10.23 9.93 17.49
N GLN A 250 -10.47 8.80 18.16
CA GLN A 250 -10.63 8.72 19.61
C GLN A 250 -9.32 9.01 20.35
N THR A 251 -8.22 8.44 19.87
CA THR A 251 -6.88 8.62 20.45
C THR A 251 -6.23 9.95 20.06
N GLN A 252 -6.86 10.73 19.18
CA GLN A 252 -6.30 11.93 18.56
C GLN A 252 -4.93 11.65 17.91
N THR A 253 -4.71 10.42 17.46
CA THR A 253 -3.46 10.04 16.80
C THR A 253 -3.36 10.80 15.48
N PRO A 254 -2.38 11.70 15.31
CA PRO A 254 -2.23 12.40 14.06
C PRO A 254 -1.76 11.41 13.00
N VAL A 255 -2.63 11.08 12.04
CA VAL A 255 -2.38 10.12 10.95
C VAL A 255 -2.32 10.77 9.57
N ASN A 256 -2.42 12.10 9.52
CA ASN A 256 -2.25 12.85 8.29
C ASN A 256 -0.96 12.48 7.56
N CYS A 257 -1.02 12.29 6.25
CA CYS A 257 0.14 11.94 5.44
C CYS A 257 0.29 12.85 4.24
N THR A 258 1.53 12.97 3.77
CA THR A 258 1.84 13.67 2.53
C THR A 258 1.72 12.71 1.36
N HIS A 259 2.29 11.51 1.54
CA HIS A 259 2.31 10.47 0.52
C HIS A 259 1.60 9.24 1.05
N TYR A 260 0.77 8.67 0.19
CA TYR A 260 0.02 7.46 0.47
C TYR A 260 0.29 6.44 -0.62
N LYS A 261 0.75 5.26 -0.24
CA LYS A 261 0.76 4.13 -1.15
C LYS A 261 -0.62 3.48 -1.16
N ILE A 262 -1.20 3.34 -2.33
CA ILE A 262 -2.52 2.73 -2.53
C ILE A 262 -2.50 1.30 -2.01
N SER A 263 -3.46 0.98 -1.13
CA SER A 263 -3.55 -0.34 -0.52
C SER A 263 -4.02 -1.40 -1.51
N ALA A 264 -3.52 -2.63 -1.36
CA ALA A 264 -3.85 -3.75 -2.23
C ALA A 264 -3.64 -3.39 -3.70
N ASN A 265 -2.62 -2.57 -3.99
CA ASN A 265 -2.34 -2.00 -5.31
C ASN A 265 -3.54 -1.34 -6.02
N GLY A 266 -4.63 -1.08 -5.30
CA GLY A 266 -5.88 -0.54 -5.82
C GLY A 266 -6.85 -1.54 -6.44
N PHE A 267 -6.58 -2.84 -6.39
CA PHE A 267 -7.49 -3.86 -6.96
C PHE A 267 -8.69 -4.14 -6.06
N SER A 268 -8.55 -3.99 -4.74
CA SER A 268 -9.60 -4.35 -3.80
C SER A 268 -10.62 -3.21 -3.66
N PRO A 269 -11.91 -3.45 -3.95
CA PRO A 269 -12.96 -2.45 -3.72
C PRO A 269 -13.21 -2.22 -2.21
N ASN A 270 -12.69 -3.11 -1.37
CA ASN A 270 -12.82 -3.05 0.09
C ASN A 270 -11.64 -2.32 0.75
N SER A 271 -10.75 -1.72 -0.05
CA SER A 271 -9.63 -0.91 0.40
C SER A 271 -9.74 0.50 -0.15
N ASN A 272 -9.06 1.44 0.49
CA ASN A 272 -9.00 2.83 0.07
C ASN A 272 -10.39 3.50 0.11
N SER A 273 -11.18 3.27 1.17
CA SER A 273 -12.47 3.96 1.32
C SER A 273 -12.28 5.46 1.48
N ILE A 274 -13.31 6.24 1.14
CA ILE A 274 -13.32 7.69 1.33
C ILE A 274 -13.08 8.04 2.80
N ALA A 275 -13.63 7.29 3.76
CA ALA A 275 -13.45 7.54 5.18
C ALA A 275 -11.98 7.36 5.60
N PHE A 276 -11.34 6.28 5.14
CA PHE A 276 -9.93 6.02 5.41
C PHE A 276 -9.02 7.09 4.80
N LEU A 277 -9.22 7.40 3.52
CA LEU A 277 -8.44 8.44 2.84
C LEU A 277 -8.69 9.84 3.41
N SER A 278 -9.91 10.15 3.85
CA SER A 278 -10.25 11.41 4.52
C SER A 278 -9.58 11.56 5.88
N ALA A 279 -9.35 10.46 6.59
CA ALA A 279 -8.59 10.48 7.85
C ALA A 279 -7.10 10.74 7.59
N LEU A 280 -6.54 10.13 6.54
CA LEU A 280 -5.15 10.30 6.15
C LEU A 280 -4.86 11.65 5.47
N LYS A 281 -5.83 12.26 4.79
CA LYS A 281 -5.68 13.53 4.04
C LYS A 281 -4.41 13.58 3.17
N PRO A 282 -4.15 12.56 2.32
CA PRO A 282 -2.95 12.53 1.50
C PRO A 282 -2.88 13.71 0.54
N LYS A 283 -1.66 14.24 0.32
CA LYS A 283 -1.38 15.19 -0.77
C LYS A 283 -1.03 14.48 -2.08
N TYR A 284 -0.47 13.27 -1.97
CA TYR A 284 -0.01 12.43 -3.08
C TYR A 284 -0.43 10.98 -2.83
N ALA A 285 -0.85 10.28 -3.87
CA ALA A 285 -1.09 8.83 -3.84
C ALA A 285 -0.20 8.13 -4.88
N PHE A 286 0.11 6.85 -4.72
CA PHE A 286 0.83 6.10 -5.75
C PHE A 286 0.62 4.60 -5.62
N SER A 287 0.75 3.87 -6.73
CA SER A 287 0.67 2.39 -6.72
C SER A 287 2.00 1.83 -7.19
N THR A 288 2.53 0.82 -6.51
CA THR A 288 3.67 0.06 -7.05
C THR A 288 3.23 -1.03 -8.05
N ASN A 289 1.92 -1.11 -8.27
CA ASN A 289 1.18 -1.85 -9.28
C ASN A 289 1.58 -1.50 -10.73
N ASN A 290 2.31 -2.36 -11.43
CA ASN A 290 2.80 -2.08 -12.78
C ASN A 290 2.27 -3.06 -13.83
N TYR A 291 1.42 -3.99 -13.40
CA TYR A 291 1.06 -5.14 -14.21
C TYR A 291 -0.40 -5.12 -14.65
N PRO A 292 -0.66 -5.08 -15.96
CA PRO A 292 -1.97 -5.25 -16.55
C PRO A 292 -2.39 -6.73 -16.65
N SER A 293 -2.18 -7.56 -15.62
CA SER A 293 -2.65 -8.95 -15.70
C SER A 293 -4.04 -9.17 -15.17
N ASN A 294 -4.65 -10.18 -15.78
CA ASN A 294 -5.90 -10.82 -15.37
C ASN A 294 -5.85 -11.39 -13.93
N GLU A 295 -4.67 -11.52 -13.32
CA GLU A 295 -4.47 -12.16 -12.01
C GLU A 295 -4.10 -11.18 -10.89
N GLY A 296 -3.72 -9.94 -11.22
CA GLY A 296 -3.15 -8.96 -10.27
C GLY A 296 -3.95 -7.67 -10.10
N GLY A 297 -5.09 -7.54 -10.78
CA GLY A 297 -6.06 -6.46 -10.64
C GLY A 297 -5.51 -5.06 -10.92
N TYR A 298 -6.05 -4.41 -11.94
CA TYR A 298 -5.82 -2.98 -12.15
C TYR A 298 -6.31 -2.18 -10.95
N LEU A 299 -5.74 -0.98 -10.78
CA LEU A 299 -6.39 0.06 -9.99
C LEU A 299 -7.87 0.13 -10.42
N THR A 300 -8.79 -0.09 -9.50
CA THR A 300 -10.21 -0.08 -9.85
C THR A 300 -10.71 1.35 -10.03
N CYS A 301 -11.83 1.48 -10.73
CA CYS A 301 -12.48 2.78 -10.88
C CYS A 301 -13.04 3.32 -9.57
N SER A 302 -13.54 2.46 -8.69
CA SER A 302 -13.97 2.87 -7.35
C SER A 302 -12.79 3.39 -6.53
N THR A 303 -11.64 2.70 -6.51
CA THR A 303 -10.44 3.18 -5.81
C THR A 303 -9.97 4.52 -6.39
N THR A 304 -9.93 4.64 -7.72
CA THR A 304 -9.58 5.91 -8.38
C THR A 304 -10.53 7.01 -7.94
N GLN A 305 -11.85 6.83 -8.10
CA GLN A 305 -12.85 7.80 -7.70
C GLN A 305 -12.75 8.21 -6.23
N ASN A 306 -12.55 7.25 -5.32
CA ASN A 306 -12.37 7.55 -3.89
C ASN A 306 -11.18 8.48 -3.65
N ILE A 307 -10.03 8.21 -4.30
CA ILE A 307 -8.82 9.05 -4.25
C ILE A 307 -9.14 10.48 -4.74
N LEU A 308 -9.94 10.61 -5.79
CA LEU A 308 -10.31 11.92 -6.35
C LEU A 308 -11.24 12.73 -5.48
N LEU A 309 -12.19 12.06 -4.83
CA LEU A 309 -13.20 12.72 -4.02
C LEU A 309 -12.62 13.39 -2.77
N ILE A 310 -11.42 13.00 -2.34
CA ILE A 310 -10.71 13.68 -1.23
C ILE A 310 -10.26 15.09 -1.62
N GLY A 311 -10.10 15.39 -2.93
CA GLY A 311 -9.87 16.74 -3.45
C GLY A 311 -8.51 17.37 -3.14
N SER A 312 -7.70 16.78 -2.26
CA SER A 312 -6.40 17.29 -1.83
C SER A 312 -5.21 16.78 -2.65
N ILE A 313 -5.44 15.88 -3.60
CA ILE A 313 -4.36 15.19 -4.32
C ILE A 313 -3.96 15.98 -5.57
N LYS A 314 -2.68 16.38 -5.63
CA LYS A 314 -2.13 17.11 -6.78
C LYS A 314 -2.13 16.20 -8.04
N LYS A 315 -2.10 16.83 -9.21
CA LYS A 315 -2.17 16.14 -10.52
C LYS A 315 -0.90 16.46 -11.32
N ARG A 316 -0.19 15.44 -11.77
CA ARG A 316 1.03 15.56 -12.56
C ARG A 316 1.12 14.38 -13.50
N LYS A 317 1.36 14.67 -14.78
CA LYS A 317 1.31 13.69 -15.87
C LYS A 317 2.68 13.03 -16.05
N TYR A 318 2.78 11.75 -15.75
CA TYR A 318 3.88 10.89 -16.17
C TYR A 318 3.28 9.64 -16.82
N GLY A 319 3.82 9.25 -17.98
CA GLY A 319 3.56 8.05 -18.78
C GLY A 319 2.30 7.20 -18.51
N GLY A 320 1.45 7.06 -19.54
CA GLY A 320 0.28 6.16 -19.55
C GLY A 320 -1.05 6.88 -19.36
N ASN A 321 -2.12 6.41 -20.03
CA ASN A 321 -3.46 6.98 -19.88
C ASN A 321 -4.41 5.95 -19.22
N PHE A 322 -4.69 6.12 -17.93
CA PHE A 322 -5.77 5.45 -17.22
C PHE A 322 -7.08 6.21 -17.44
N ALA A 323 -8.21 5.49 -17.54
CA ALA A 323 -9.54 6.07 -17.56
C ALA A 323 -10.55 5.08 -17.02
N CYS A 324 -11.56 5.64 -16.37
CA CYS A 324 -12.75 4.92 -15.98
C CYS A 324 -13.84 5.12 -17.02
N GLY A 325 -13.87 4.24 -18.01
CA GLY A 325 -15.02 4.07 -18.89
C GLY A 325 -16.04 3.15 -18.23
N PHE A 326 -17.27 3.63 -18.06
CA PHE A 326 -18.41 2.73 -17.86
C PHE A 326 -18.80 2.21 -19.25
N SER A 327 -18.79 0.89 -19.47
CA SER A 327 -19.49 0.37 -20.66
C SER A 327 -21.00 0.44 -20.43
N GLU A 328 -21.77 0.53 -21.52
CA GLU A 328 -23.23 0.48 -21.49
C GLU A 328 -23.79 -0.85 -20.94
N THR A 329 -22.96 -1.90 -20.80
CA THR A 329 -23.34 -3.20 -20.22
C THR A 329 -23.10 -3.29 -18.70
N GLY A 330 -22.59 -2.23 -18.07
CA GLY A 330 -22.24 -2.24 -16.64
C GLY A 330 -20.92 -2.95 -16.32
N GLU A 331 -20.23 -3.49 -17.34
CA GLU A 331 -18.86 -3.97 -17.21
C GLU A 331 -17.89 -2.78 -17.38
N ALA A 332 -16.91 -2.62 -16.49
CA ALA A 332 -15.87 -1.63 -16.68
C ALA A 332 -15.00 -2.07 -17.87
N SER A 333 -15.20 -1.44 -19.04
CA SER A 333 -14.32 -1.65 -20.20
C SER A 333 -13.30 -0.52 -20.26
N GLN A 334 -12.04 -0.92 -20.41
CA GLN A 334 -10.88 -0.02 -20.41
C GLN A 334 -10.85 0.81 -21.68
N TYR A 335 -11.01 2.13 -21.56
CA TYR A 335 -10.73 3.08 -22.65
C TYR A 335 -10.06 4.33 -22.10
N LEU A 336 -8.80 4.55 -22.50
CA LEU A 336 -7.85 5.59 -22.10
C LEU A 336 -8.41 7.04 -22.11
N ASN A 337 -8.24 7.76 -20.99
CA ASN A 337 -7.99 9.20 -20.83
C ASN A 337 -8.20 9.72 -19.38
N TRP A 338 -7.21 10.48 -18.90
CA TRP A 338 -7.09 11.22 -17.62
C TRP A 338 -6.48 10.46 -16.42
N VAL A 339 -5.21 10.79 -16.12
CA VAL A 339 -4.41 10.22 -15.02
C VAL A 339 -4.07 11.28 -13.97
N TYR A 340 -4.20 10.87 -12.72
CA TYR A 340 -3.89 11.61 -11.50
C TYR A 340 -2.45 11.32 -11.08
N GLU A 341 -1.87 11.96 -10.05
CA GLU A 341 -0.58 11.47 -9.50
C GLU A 341 -0.82 10.09 -8.89
N ILE A 342 -0.71 9.08 -9.73
CA ILE A 342 -0.61 7.68 -9.40
C ILE A 342 0.54 7.24 -10.28
N TYR A 343 1.75 7.24 -9.71
CA TYR A 343 2.89 6.68 -10.41
C TYR A 343 2.55 5.21 -10.67
N THR A 344 2.45 4.84 -11.94
CA THR A 344 2.35 3.45 -12.40
C THR A 344 3.41 3.28 -13.46
N THR A 345 4.15 2.20 -13.38
CA THR A 345 5.30 1.96 -14.25
C THR A 345 4.82 1.33 -15.54
N ALA A 346 5.47 1.66 -16.65
CA ALA A 346 5.06 1.20 -17.97
C ALA A 346 5.01 -0.34 -18.06
N PRO A 347 4.00 -0.93 -18.72
CA PRO A 347 3.78 -2.38 -18.75
C PRO A 347 4.70 -3.16 -19.70
N TYR A 348 5.70 -2.51 -20.31
CA TYR A 348 6.54 -3.14 -21.33
C TYR A 348 7.93 -3.49 -20.78
N PRO A 349 8.45 -4.70 -21.07
CA PRO A 349 9.69 -5.23 -20.48
C PRO A 349 10.95 -4.42 -20.83
N GLU A 350 10.90 -3.52 -21.81
CA GLU A 350 12.02 -2.63 -22.15
C GLU A 350 12.06 -1.34 -21.32
N ASN A 351 10.98 -1.02 -20.58
CA ASN A 351 10.83 0.22 -19.81
C ASN A 351 10.29 -0.07 -18.40
N TYR A 352 10.99 -0.90 -17.62
CA TYR A 352 10.69 -1.03 -16.19
C TYR A 352 10.97 0.29 -15.49
N GLU A 353 9.92 1.03 -15.18
CA GLU A 353 10.02 2.25 -14.38
C GLU A 353 10.08 1.87 -12.89
N ILE A 354 10.84 2.62 -12.11
CA ILE A 354 10.88 2.52 -10.65
C ILE A 354 10.31 3.81 -10.10
N ILE A 355 9.38 3.70 -9.15
CA ILE A 355 8.86 4.87 -8.44
C ILE A 355 9.90 5.29 -7.42
N HIS A 356 10.52 6.44 -7.59
CA HIS A 356 11.53 6.95 -6.67
C HIS A 356 11.04 8.20 -5.95
N LEU A 357 10.89 8.14 -4.63
CA LEU A 357 10.68 9.32 -3.79
C LEU A 357 12.00 9.65 -3.09
N LYS A 358 12.50 10.87 -3.28
CA LYS A 358 13.67 11.39 -2.57
C LYS A 358 13.26 12.49 -1.60
N VAL A 359 13.67 12.38 -0.34
CA VAL A 359 13.39 13.37 0.71
C VAL A 359 14.71 13.87 1.29
N SER A 360 15.09 15.11 0.92
CA SER A 360 16.29 15.73 1.48
C SER A 360 16.10 16.02 2.97
N LEU A 361 17.00 15.52 3.83
CA LEU A 361 16.95 15.74 5.27
C LEU A 361 17.81 16.91 5.75
N THR A 362 18.32 17.72 4.82
CA THR A 362 19.04 18.94 5.13
C THR A 362 18.05 19.94 5.72
N THR A 363 18.22 20.25 6.99
CA THR A 363 17.66 21.46 7.59
C THR A 363 18.42 22.63 6.97
N ASN A 364 17.73 23.56 6.30
CA ASN A 364 18.31 24.86 6.00
C ASN A 364 18.80 25.54 7.28
#